data_AF-A0A944TPN8-F1
#
_entry.id   AF-A0A944TPN8-F1
#
_cell.length_a   1.000
_cell.length_b   1.000
_cell.length_c   1.000
_cell.angle_alpha   90.00
_cell.angle_beta   90.00
_cell.angle_gamma   90.00
#
_symmetry.space_group_name_H-M   'P 1'
#
loop_
_entity.id
_entity.type
_entity.pdbx_description
1 polymer ?
#
loop_
_entity_poly.entity_id
_entity_poly.type
_entity_poly.pdbx_seq_one_letter_code
_entity_poly.pdbx_strand_id
1 'polypeptide(L)'
;MSKKILFGIVLLAGLLLWWAIRADSEFIEEEVELVDESPLIETEIREEKKKKTPKLVEVIKFDKAEAVVLSSEEIAKKAYHELALLEAKIRKKGEQCRMELKKILPEDDFIDPEDAIYKDHELVLETTKNVFLRTMYRPETDSAYLLFRDMLQNEVPFDVDQMIDRLDDQFDVCRNSRSLNFIESAIEAARHHKWNERNKQKFFELSLQSLDSTIGIHYSTPNLVYALGIFRMMVENEMLPGSALEDINYLHIKVIDQERLFRQSYKRDGDELQKRQMLRDNFGHQDDLGIELRELIKSLRSHYSDEL
;
A
#
# COMPACT_ATOMS: atom_id res chain seq x y z
N MET A 1 15.52 -13.30 56.76
CA MET A 1 14.67 -12.19 56.29
C MET A 1 13.23 -12.52 56.65
N SER A 2 12.54 -11.66 57.42
CA SER A 2 11.18 -11.95 57.91
C SER A 2 10.20 -12.07 56.74
N LYS A 3 9.32 -13.08 56.73
CA LYS A 3 8.28 -13.28 55.70
C LYS A 3 7.43 -12.02 55.45
N LYS A 4 7.34 -11.13 56.45
CA LYS A 4 6.65 -9.84 56.34
C LYS A 4 7.37 -8.83 55.43
N ILE A 5 8.70 -8.87 55.37
CA ILE A 5 9.49 -7.99 54.50
C ILE A 5 9.39 -8.44 53.04
N LEU A 6 9.42 -9.77 52.80
CA LEU A 6 9.27 -10.33 51.47
C LEU A 6 7.90 -10.00 50.85
N PHE A 7 6.84 -10.08 51.66
CA PHE A 7 5.48 -9.74 51.21
C PHE A 7 5.34 -8.25 50.86
N GLY A 8 5.98 -7.36 51.62
CA GLY A 8 5.98 -5.92 51.33
C GLY A 8 6.66 -5.57 50.01
N ILE A 9 7.77 -6.25 49.67
CA ILE A 9 8.50 -6.01 48.42
C ILE A 9 7.68 -6.48 47.21
N VAL A 10 7.00 -7.62 47.29
CA VAL A 10 6.15 -8.14 46.22
C VAL A 10 4.95 -7.23 45.95
N LEU A 11 4.33 -6.69 47.01
CA LEU A 11 3.22 -5.73 46.90
C LEU A 11 3.67 -4.42 46.25
N LEU A 12 4.85 -3.92 46.61
CA LEU A 12 5.40 -2.69 46.02
C LEU A 12 5.74 -2.88 44.54
N ALA A 13 6.33 -4.04 44.18
CA ALA A 13 6.63 -4.38 42.78
C ALA A 13 5.36 -4.52 41.93
N GLY A 14 4.30 -5.12 42.49
CA GLY A 14 3.00 -5.24 41.83
C GLY A 14 2.31 -3.88 41.60
N LEU A 15 2.38 -2.98 42.57
CA LEU A 15 1.86 -1.61 42.45
C LEU A 15 2.62 -0.78 41.40
N LEU A 16 3.95 -0.92 41.34
CA LEU A 16 4.77 -0.25 40.34
C LEU A 16 4.51 -0.80 38.92
N LEU A 17 4.33 -2.12 38.77
CA LEU A 17 3.94 -2.71 37.49
C LEU A 17 2.55 -2.24 37.03
N TRP A 18 1.59 -2.17 37.96
CA TRP A 18 0.24 -1.69 37.66
C TRP A 18 0.23 -0.21 37.25
N TRP A 19 1.04 0.63 37.90
CA TRP A 19 1.23 2.03 37.50
C TRP A 19 1.90 2.17 36.13
N ALA A 20 2.92 1.35 35.83
CA ALA A 20 3.59 1.37 34.53
C ALA A 20 2.64 0.98 33.38
N ILE A 21 1.80 -0.05 33.58
CA ILE A 21 0.80 -0.48 32.59
C ILE A 21 -0.26 0.61 32.38
N ARG A 22 -0.68 1.30 33.45
CA ARG A 22 -1.71 2.35 33.35
C ARG A 22 -1.18 3.62 32.70
N ALA A 23 0.07 4.00 32.95
CA ALA A 23 0.70 5.16 32.33
C ALA A 23 0.85 5.02 30.80
N ASP A 24 1.02 3.80 30.27
CA ASP A 24 1.02 3.54 28.82
C ASP A 24 -0.38 3.57 28.20
N SER A 25 -1.45 3.37 29.00
CA SER A 25 -2.83 3.33 28.49
C SER A 25 -3.51 4.70 28.35
N GLU A 26 -2.97 5.76 28.96
CA GLU A 26 -3.57 7.11 28.92
C GLU A 26 -3.06 7.99 27.76
N PHE A 27 -2.22 7.47 26.84
CA PHE A 27 -1.56 8.27 25.80
C PHE A 27 -2.02 8.04 24.34
N ILE A 28 -3.09 7.29 24.07
CA ILE A 28 -3.61 7.13 22.70
C ILE A 28 -5.14 7.11 22.69
N GLU A 29 -5.75 8.26 22.94
CA GLU A 29 -7.01 8.65 22.29
C GLU A 29 -6.69 9.86 21.42
N GLU A 30 -6.07 9.62 20.26
CA GLU A 30 -6.06 10.60 19.17
C GLU A 30 -7.29 10.27 18.32
N GLU A 31 -8.32 11.10 18.48
CA GLU A 31 -9.54 11.10 17.69
C GLU A 31 -9.15 11.31 16.22
N VAL A 32 -9.18 10.25 15.42
CA VAL A 32 -8.96 10.36 13.97
C VAL A 32 -10.21 11.01 13.37
N GLU A 33 -10.18 12.33 13.27
CA GLU A 33 -11.10 13.10 12.45
C GLU A 33 -10.90 12.65 10.99
N LEU A 34 -11.86 11.87 10.47
CA LEU A 34 -11.97 11.54 9.06
C LEU A 34 -12.30 12.84 8.31
N VAL A 35 -11.26 13.49 7.76
CA VAL A 35 -11.43 14.59 6.82
C VAL A 35 -11.96 14.01 5.51
N ASP A 36 -13.26 14.19 5.29
CA ASP A 36 -13.94 13.96 4.02
C ASP A 36 -13.63 15.12 3.07
N GLU A 37 -12.55 15.00 2.30
CA GLU A 37 -12.30 15.86 1.15
C GLU A 37 -11.98 15.01 -0.08
N SER A 38 -13.02 14.58 -0.77
CA SER A 38 -12.95 14.25 -2.18
C SER A 38 -13.48 15.43 -3.00
N PRO A 39 -12.64 16.23 -3.68
CA PRO A 39 -13.12 17.08 -4.74
C PRO A 39 -13.16 16.28 -6.05
N LEU A 40 -14.38 15.96 -6.47
CA LEU A 40 -14.74 15.66 -7.85
C LEU A 40 -14.23 16.79 -8.75
N ILE A 41 -13.22 16.50 -9.58
CA ILE A 41 -12.82 17.38 -10.68
C ILE A 41 -13.52 16.88 -11.94
N GLU A 42 -14.61 17.55 -12.33
CA GLU A 42 -15.14 17.54 -13.68
C GLU A 42 -14.24 18.39 -14.58
N THR A 43 -13.54 17.78 -15.53
CA THR A 43 -12.89 18.52 -16.63
C THR A 43 -13.76 18.47 -17.89
N GLU A 44 -14.45 19.58 -18.16
CA GLU A 44 -14.95 19.92 -19.50
C GLU A 44 -13.76 20.14 -20.44
N ILE A 45 -13.70 19.34 -21.50
CA ILE A 45 -12.78 19.52 -22.62
C ILE A 45 -13.34 20.61 -23.54
N ARG A 46 -12.67 21.75 -23.63
CA ARG A 46 -12.86 22.72 -24.71
C ARG A 46 -11.54 22.97 -25.43
N GLU A 47 -11.49 22.53 -26.68
CA GLU A 47 -10.40 22.79 -27.62
C GLU A 47 -10.20 24.30 -27.83
N GLU A 48 -8.95 24.76 -27.82
CA GLU A 48 -8.52 25.83 -28.72
C GLU A 48 -7.02 25.70 -29.07
N LYS A 49 -6.75 25.52 -30.37
CA LYS A 49 -5.41 25.57 -30.97
C LYS A 49 -4.92 27.02 -31.06
N LYS A 50 -3.71 27.31 -30.57
CA LYS A 50 -2.59 27.89 -31.38
C LYS A 50 -1.31 28.17 -30.56
N LYS A 51 -0.22 27.60 -31.09
CA LYS A 51 1.21 27.95 -30.95
C LYS A 51 1.56 29.26 -30.22
N LYS A 52 2.37 29.14 -29.17
CA LYS A 52 3.71 29.74 -29.00
C LYS A 52 4.30 29.22 -27.68
N THR A 53 5.53 28.72 -27.69
CA THR A 53 6.31 28.40 -26.50
C THR A 53 6.55 29.66 -25.68
N PRO A 54 6.35 29.62 -24.35
CA PRO A 54 7.24 30.32 -23.45
C PRO A 54 7.76 29.41 -22.34
N LYS A 55 8.98 29.71 -21.92
CA LYS A 55 9.70 29.16 -20.78
C LYS A 55 8.85 29.17 -19.50
N LEU A 56 9.10 28.17 -18.65
CA LEU A 56 8.82 28.16 -17.21
C LEU A 56 8.93 29.57 -16.61
N VAL A 57 7.83 30.11 -16.10
CA VAL A 57 7.73 30.82 -14.81
C VAL A 57 6.26 30.74 -14.39
N GLU A 58 5.91 29.78 -13.55
CA GLU A 58 4.71 29.93 -12.73
C GLU A 58 5.08 30.85 -11.56
N VAL A 59 4.63 32.10 -11.66
CA VAL A 59 4.66 33.05 -10.55
C VAL A 59 3.58 32.61 -9.58
N ILE A 60 3.97 31.82 -8.59
CA ILE A 60 3.15 31.60 -7.41
C ILE A 60 3.02 32.96 -6.71
N LYS A 61 1.82 33.54 -6.71
CA LYS A 61 1.51 34.70 -5.87
C LYS A 61 1.41 34.22 -4.42
N PHE A 62 2.53 34.26 -3.71
CA PHE A 62 2.53 34.29 -2.25
C PHE A 62 2.88 35.69 -1.78
N ASP A 63 2.04 36.22 -0.88
CA ASP A 63 2.35 37.41 -0.10
C ASP A 63 3.71 37.25 0.58
N LYS A 64 4.69 38.06 0.15
CA LYS A 64 5.97 38.38 0.84
C LYS A 64 6.60 37.26 1.68
N ALA A 65 6.83 36.10 1.10
CA ALA A 65 7.92 35.23 1.50
C ALA A 65 8.96 35.28 0.38
N GLU A 66 10.18 35.72 0.70
CA GLU A 66 11.31 35.68 -0.24
C GLU A 66 11.42 34.26 -0.79
N ALA A 67 11.20 34.11 -2.10
CA ALA A 67 11.44 32.85 -2.79
C ALA A 67 12.94 32.59 -2.77
N VAL A 68 13.40 31.83 -1.77
CA VAL A 68 14.78 31.36 -1.69
C VAL A 68 14.99 30.40 -2.87
N VAL A 69 15.72 30.87 -3.88
CA VAL A 69 16.18 30.04 -5.00
C VAL A 69 17.25 29.12 -4.43
N LEU A 70 16.87 27.91 -4.05
CA LEU A 70 17.80 26.87 -3.59
C LEU A 70 18.68 26.42 -4.77
N SER A 71 19.95 26.17 -4.51
CA SER A 71 20.83 25.52 -5.48
C SER A 71 20.42 24.06 -5.69
N SER A 72 20.75 23.48 -6.85
CA SER A 72 20.47 22.07 -7.16
C SER A 72 21.06 21.10 -6.12
N GLU A 73 22.17 21.46 -5.49
CA GLU A 73 22.80 20.70 -4.41
C GLU A 73 21.99 20.76 -3.10
N GLU A 74 21.44 21.93 -2.75
CA GLU A 74 20.56 22.08 -1.59
C GLU A 74 19.24 21.34 -1.78
N ILE A 75 18.67 21.35 -2.99
CA ILE A 75 17.47 20.58 -3.34
C ILE A 75 17.74 19.09 -3.18
N ALA A 76 18.85 18.59 -3.73
CA ALA A 76 19.24 17.19 -3.59
C ALA A 76 19.42 16.81 -2.12
N LYS A 77 20.17 17.62 -1.35
CA LYS A 77 20.41 17.37 0.08
C LYS A 77 19.11 17.31 0.88
N LYS A 78 18.17 18.20 0.60
CA LYS A 78 16.85 18.21 1.24
C LYS A 78 16.06 16.94 0.90
N ALA A 79 16.01 16.56 -0.37
CA ALA A 79 15.31 15.36 -0.82
C ALA A 79 15.90 14.08 -0.19
N TYR A 80 17.22 13.94 -0.16
CA TYR A 80 17.87 12.80 0.52
C TYR A 80 17.62 12.76 2.02
N HIS A 81 17.61 13.93 2.68
CA HIS A 81 17.31 14.00 4.10
C HIS A 81 15.87 13.53 4.38
N GLU A 82 14.91 14.01 3.59
CA GLU A 82 13.51 13.63 3.69
C GLU A 82 13.30 12.13 3.40
N LEU A 83 13.95 11.61 2.35
CA LEU A 83 13.92 10.19 2.03
C LEU A 83 14.47 9.33 3.18
N ALA A 84 15.58 9.72 3.80
CA ALA A 84 16.13 9.00 4.95
C ALA A 84 15.20 9.00 6.17
N LEU A 85 14.46 10.10 6.40
CA LEU A 85 13.43 10.15 7.45
C LEU A 85 12.27 9.21 7.14
N LEU A 86 11.82 9.15 5.88
CA LEU A 86 10.77 8.22 5.43
C LEU A 86 11.23 6.76 5.56
N GLU A 87 12.43 6.42 5.11
CA GLU A 87 13.02 5.08 5.27
C GLU A 87 13.09 4.64 6.75
N ALA A 88 13.42 5.55 7.67
CA ALA A 88 13.38 5.27 9.09
C ALA A 88 11.94 4.98 9.60
N LYS A 89 10.94 5.74 9.13
CA LYS A 89 9.52 5.49 9.46
C LYS A 89 9.04 4.15 8.90
N ILE A 90 9.39 3.83 7.65
CA ILE A 90 9.01 2.58 6.99
C ILE A 90 9.58 1.37 7.75
N ARG A 91 10.86 1.41 8.14
CA ARG A 91 11.49 0.36 8.96
C ARG A 91 10.79 0.17 10.30
N LYS A 92 10.51 1.26 11.03
CA LYS A 92 9.79 1.22 12.30
C LYS A 92 8.38 0.61 12.13
N LYS A 93 7.66 1.02 11.09
CA LYS A 93 6.34 0.46 10.75
C LYS A 93 6.46 -1.03 10.36
N GLY A 94 7.55 -1.45 9.72
CA GLY A 94 7.98 -2.85 9.51
C GLY A 94 7.89 -3.73 10.76
N GLU A 95 8.46 -3.24 11.85
CA GLU A 95 8.43 -3.93 13.14
C GLU A 95 7.03 -3.92 13.76
N GLN A 96 6.34 -2.79 13.69
CA GLN A 96 4.96 -2.66 14.20
C GLN A 96 3.99 -3.62 13.50
N CYS A 97 4.04 -3.71 12.17
CA CYS A 97 3.16 -4.61 11.41
C CYS A 97 3.35 -6.07 11.84
N ARG A 98 4.59 -6.51 12.08
CA ARG A 98 4.87 -7.87 12.57
C ARG A 98 4.32 -8.12 13.97
N MET A 99 4.34 -7.11 14.84
CA MET A 99 3.78 -7.22 16.18
C MET A 99 2.25 -7.23 16.17
N GLU A 100 1.62 -6.33 15.40
CA GLU A 100 0.17 -6.26 15.26
C GLU A 100 -0.39 -7.54 14.62
N LEU A 101 0.29 -8.09 13.62
CA LEU A 101 -0.14 -9.32 12.98
C LEU A 101 -0.16 -10.52 13.94
N LYS A 102 0.80 -10.61 14.87
CA LYS A 102 0.79 -11.63 15.92
C LYS A 102 -0.35 -11.43 16.94
N LYS A 103 -0.88 -10.22 17.09
CA LYS A 103 -2.04 -9.96 17.94
C LYS A 103 -3.34 -10.35 17.23
N ILE A 104 -3.42 -10.10 15.94
CA ILE A 104 -4.60 -10.38 15.11
C ILE A 104 -4.71 -11.87 14.81
N LEU A 105 -3.60 -12.50 14.44
CA LEU A 105 -3.50 -13.92 14.10
C LEU A 105 -2.45 -14.57 15.03
N PRO A 106 -2.82 -14.95 16.27
CA PRO A 106 -1.87 -15.46 17.26
C PRO A 106 -1.35 -16.88 16.96
N GLU A 107 -2.20 -17.72 16.39
CA GLU A 107 -1.92 -19.13 16.07
C GLU A 107 -1.69 -19.32 14.57
N ASP A 108 -0.98 -20.38 14.16
CA ASP A 108 -0.65 -20.67 12.74
C ASP A 108 -1.74 -21.49 12.01
N ASP A 109 -2.80 -21.86 12.72
CA ASP A 109 -3.88 -22.74 12.27
C ASP A 109 -4.76 -22.12 11.18
N PHE A 110 -4.89 -20.79 11.12
CA PHE A 110 -5.68 -20.05 10.11
C PHE A 110 -5.36 -20.36 8.63
N ILE A 111 -4.40 -21.22 8.30
CA ILE A 111 -4.17 -21.64 6.91
C ILE A 111 -5.25 -22.63 6.45
N ASP A 112 -5.89 -23.38 7.35
CA ASP A 112 -6.96 -24.33 7.00
C ASP A 112 -8.32 -23.59 6.84
N PRO A 113 -8.95 -23.59 5.64
CA PRO A 113 -10.26 -22.95 5.45
C PRO A 113 -11.39 -23.60 6.28
N GLU A 114 -11.19 -24.77 6.88
CA GLU A 114 -12.15 -25.43 7.78
C GLU A 114 -12.04 -24.99 9.25
N ASP A 115 -11.09 -24.10 9.57
CA ASP A 115 -10.88 -23.63 10.93
C ASP A 115 -12.05 -22.82 11.49
N ALA A 116 -12.07 -22.72 12.82
CA ALA A 116 -13.18 -22.10 13.54
C ALA A 116 -13.44 -20.64 13.14
N ILE A 117 -12.37 -19.89 12.85
CA ILE A 117 -12.46 -18.48 12.42
C ILE A 117 -13.26 -18.33 11.13
N TYR A 118 -13.16 -19.29 10.21
CA TYR A 118 -13.78 -19.23 8.88
C TYR A 118 -15.26 -19.57 8.85
N LYS A 119 -15.79 -20.13 9.95
CA LYS A 119 -17.21 -20.48 10.09
C LYS A 119 -18.09 -19.27 10.43
N ASP A 120 -17.48 -18.17 10.88
CA ASP A 120 -18.17 -16.91 11.18
C ASP A 120 -17.75 -15.83 10.16
N HIS A 121 -18.63 -15.56 9.20
CA HIS A 121 -18.36 -14.61 8.11
C HIS A 121 -18.07 -13.19 8.62
N GLU A 122 -18.73 -12.73 9.67
CA GLU A 122 -18.52 -11.37 10.20
C GLU A 122 -17.16 -11.29 10.89
N LEU A 123 -16.74 -12.35 11.60
CA LEU A 123 -15.40 -12.44 12.18
C LEU A 123 -14.31 -12.47 11.08
N VAL A 124 -14.53 -13.19 9.97
CA VAL A 124 -13.60 -13.18 8.83
C VAL A 124 -13.48 -11.78 8.24
N LEU A 125 -14.61 -11.10 8.00
CA LEU A 125 -14.63 -9.74 7.46
C LEU A 125 -13.91 -8.74 8.39
N GLU A 126 -14.18 -8.80 9.69
CA GLU A 126 -13.51 -7.95 10.68
C GLU A 126 -12.00 -8.23 10.74
N THR A 127 -11.61 -9.50 10.77
CA THR A 127 -10.20 -9.90 10.84
C THR A 127 -9.46 -9.49 9.58
N THR A 128 -10.07 -9.69 8.41
CA THR A 128 -9.55 -9.23 7.12
C THR A 128 -9.33 -7.71 7.11
N LYS A 129 -10.30 -6.94 7.59
CA LYS A 129 -10.18 -5.48 7.71
C LYS A 129 -9.01 -5.10 8.62
N ASN A 130 -8.86 -5.77 9.76
CA ASN A 130 -7.77 -5.52 10.69
C ASN A 130 -6.41 -5.89 10.10
N VAL A 131 -6.29 -7.02 9.40
CA VAL A 131 -5.07 -7.41 8.67
C VAL A 131 -4.69 -6.32 7.68
N PHE A 132 -5.62 -5.86 6.85
CA PHE A 132 -5.34 -4.81 5.87
C PHE A 132 -4.91 -3.49 6.51
N LEU A 133 -5.72 -2.93 7.41
CA LEU A 133 -5.48 -1.59 7.98
C LEU A 133 -4.29 -1.55 8.94
N ARG A 134 -4.08 -2.59 9.74
CA ARG A 134 -3.07 -2.57 10.80
C ARG A 134 -1.73 -3.15 10.36
N THR A 135 -1.75 -4.03 9.36
CA THR A 135 -0.54 -4.76 8.95
C THR A 135 -0.07 -4.37 7.56
N MET A 136 -0.97 -4.11 6.60
CA MET A 136 -0.59 -3.87 5.20
C MET A 136 -0.54 -2.38 4.83
N TYR A 137 -1.37 -1.53 5.44
CA TYR A 137 -1.42 -0.09 5.15
C TYR A 137 -0.13 0.65 5.55
N ARG A 138 0.44 1.37 4.57
CA ARG A 138 1.75 2.03 4.62
C ARG A 138 1.76 3.39 3.88
N PRO A 139 1.30 4.48 4.52
CA PRO A 139 1.30 5.80 3.90
C PRO A 139 2.69 6.46 3.79
N GLU A 140 3.65 5.98 4.58
CA GLU A 140 5.06 6.37 4.49
C GLU A 140 5.74 5.86 3.21
N THR A 141 5.38 4.68 2.69
CA THR A 141 5.90 4.15 1.42
C THR A 141 5.36 4.96 0.25
N ASP A 142 4.10 5.39 0.30
CA ASP A 142 3.53 6.28 -0.72
C ASP A 142 4.25 7.63 -0.76
N SER A 143 4.55 8.18 0.41
CA SER A 143 5.30 9.44 0.54
C SER A 143 6.72 9.29 -0.01
N ALA A 144 7.39 8.16 0.27
CA ALA A 144 8.74 7.89 -0.24
C ALA A 144 8.75 7.68 -1.76
N TYR A 145 7.76 6.95 -2.28
CA TYR A 145 7.57 6.74 -3.71
C TYR A 145 7.32 8.06 -4.45
N LEU A 146 6.45 8.92 -3.92
CA LEU A 146 6.19 10.25 -4.47
C LEU A 146 7.43 11.13 -4.49
N LEU A 147 8.16 11.19 -3.36
CA LEU A 147 9.40 11.95 -3.28
C LEU A 147 10.42 11.44 -4.29
N PHE A 148 10.54 10.12 -4.44
CA PHE A 148 11.44 9.55 -5.43
C PHE A 148 11.02 9.91 -6.87
N ARG A 149 9.73 9.80 -7.18
CA ARG A 149 9.20 10.21 -8.49
C ARG A 149 9.49 11.68 -8.78
N ASP A 150 9.32 12.55 -7.79
CA ASP A 150 9.65 13.98 -7.88
C ASP A 150 11.14 14.20 -8.14
N MET A 151 12.03 13.51 -7.42
CA MET A 151 13.48 13.54 -7.66
C MET A 151 13.83 13.11 -9.09
N LEU A 152 13.15 12.09 -9.62
CA LEU A 152 13.38 11.59 -10.98
C LEU A 152 12.88 12.57 -12.05
N GLN A 153 11.74 13.22 -11.84
CA GLN A 153 11.15 14.20 -12.75
C GLN A 153 11.91 15.53 -12.75
N ASN A 154 12.36 15.99 -11.59
CA ASN A 154 13.10 17.25 -11.41
C ASN A 154 14.61 17.11 -11.62
N GLU A 155 15.06 15.98 -12.16
CA GLU A 155 16.47 15.70 -12.48
C GLU A 155 17.42 15.90 -11.28
N VAL A 156 16.94 15.60 -10.08
CA VAL A 156 17.75 15.64 -8.87
C VAL A 156 18.88 14.60 -9.01
N PRO A 157 20.16 14.96 -8.76
CA PRO A 157 21.26 14.01 -8.86
C PRO A 157 21.13 12.86 -7.86
N PHE A 158 21.14 11.63 -8.37
CA PHE A 158 21.19 10.41 -7.56
C PHE A 158 21.75 9.23 -8.35
N ASP A 159 22.29 8.26 -7.60
CA ASP A 159 22.73 6.96 -8.10
C ASP A 159 21.50 6.10 -8.42
N VAL A 160 21.31 5.80 -9.69
CA VAL A 160 20.09 5.09 -10.17
C VAL A 160 20.03 3.66 -9.65
N ASP A 161 21.16 2.95 -9.59
CA ASP A 161 21.22 1.56 -9.13
C ASP A 161 20.83 1.49 -7.64
N GLN A 162 21.43 2.35 -6.81
CA GLN A 162 21.13 2.41 -5.38
C GLN A 162 19.64 2.70 -5.13
N MET A 163 19.02 3.51 -5.98
CA MET A 163 17.63 3.91 -5.77
C MET A 163 16.62 2.86 -6.23
N ILE A 164 16.95 2.08 -7.26
CA ILE A 164 16.17 0.89 -7.62
C ILE A 164 16.24 -0.14 -6.49
N ASP A 165 17.42 -0.40 -5.93
CA ASP A 165 17.56 -1.32 -4.80
C ASP A 165 16.68 -0.88 -3.61
N ARG A 166 16.57 0.43 -3.36
CA ARG A 166 15.68 0.96 -2.31
C ARG A 166 14.20 0.77 -2.63
N LEU A 167 13.79 1.01 -3.87
CA LEU A 167 12.41 0.78 -4.32
C LEU A 167 12.00 -0.69 -4.16
N ASP A 168 12.87 -1.60 -4.58
CA ASP A 168 12.62 -3.04 -4.57
C ASP A 168 12.59 -3.60 -3.14
N ASP A 169 13.53 -3.21 -2.28
CA ASP A 169 13.68 -3.84 -0.95
C ASP A 169 12.97 -3.10 0.19
N GLN A 170 12.79 -1.77 0.09
CA GLN A 170 12.36 -0.95 1.24
C GLN A 170 10.97 -0.35 1.08
N PHE A 171 10.54 -0.04 -0.15
CA PHE A 171 9.28 0.68 -0.37
C PHE A 171 8.10 -0.24 -0.70
N ASP A 172 8.30 -1.56 -0.64
CA ASP A 172 7.20 -2.50 -0.82
C ASP A 172 6.29 -2.57 0.41
N VAL A 173 5.02 -2.88 0.15
CA VAL A 173 3.97 -3.06 1.15
C VAL A 173 4.38 -4.14 2.16
N CYS A 174 3.89 -4.07 3.41
CA CYS A 174 4.12 -5.14 4.37
C CYS A 174 3.36 -6.44 3.99
N ARG A 175 3.93 -7.25 3.09
CA ARG A 175 3.34 -8.52 2.68
C ARG A 175 3.89 -9.66 3.51
N ASN A 176 3.54 -9.65 4.79
CA ASN A 176 3.87 -10.79 5.65
C ASN A 176 3.13 -12.03 5.13
N SER A 177 3.84 -13.15 4.96
CA SER A 177 3.24 -14.40 4.47
C SER A 177 2.03 -14.84 5.31
N ARG A 178 2.01 -14.55 6.61
CA ARG A 178 0.88 -14.83 7.49
C ARG A 178 -0.37 -14.04 7.10
N SER A 179 -0.22 -12.76 6.75
CA SER A 179 -1.34 -11.93 6.25
C SER A 179 -1.86 -12.46 4.92
N LEU A 180 -0.95 -12.80 3.99
CA LEU A 180 -1.32 -13.32 2.67
C LEU A 180 -2.06 -14.65 2.80
N ASN A 181 -1.49 -15.62 3.51
CA ASN A 181 -2.11 -16.92 3.74
C ASN A 181 -3.51 -16.77 4.37
N PHE A 182 -3.68 -15.89 5.35
CA PHE A 182 -4.99 -15.65 5.94
C PHE A 182 -6.03 -15.15 4.92
N ILE A 183 -5.63 -14.21 4.05
CA ILE A 183 -6.51 -13.67 3.00
C ILE A 183 -6.85 -14.75 1.98
N GLU A 184 -5.87 -15.56 1.58
CA GLU A 184 -6.06 -16.70 0.67
C GLU A 184 -7.07 -17.70 1.27
N SER A 185 -6.85 -18.15 2.50
CA SER A 185 -7.75 -19.06 3.21
C SER A 185 -9.14 -18.45 3.44
N ALA A 186 -9.25 -17.13 3.63
CA ALA A 186 -10.54 -16.45 3.72
C ALA A 186 -11.32 -16.48 2.40
N ILE A 187 -10.62 -16.33 1.27
CA ILE A 187 -11.23 -16.43 -0.07
C ILE A 187 -11.66 -17.89 -0.36
N GLU A 188 -10.83 -18.88 0.00
CA GLU A 188 -11.17 -20.30 -0.15
C GLU A 188 -12.37 -20.69 0.74
N ALA A 189 -12.37 -20.24 2.00
CA ALA A 189 -13.46 -20.43 2.95
C ALA A 189 -14.80 -19.91 2.41
N ALA A 190 -14.79 -18.82 1.63
CA ALA A 190 -16.00 -18.29 1.01
C ALA A 190 -16.72 -19.32 0.14
N ARG A 191 -15.96 -20.12 -0.61
CA ARG A 191 -16.48 -21.23 -1.43
C ARG A 191 -16.87 -22.43 -0.58
N HIS A 192 -15.99 -22.87 0.32
CA HIS A 192 -16.19 -24.05 1.16
C HIS A 192 -17.46 -23.95 2.02
N HIS A 193 -17.64 -22.80 2.67
CA HIS A 193 -18.79 -22.52 3.54
C HIS A 193 -19.98 -21.92 2.79
N LYS A 194 -19.93 -21.86 1.45
CA LYS A 194 -21.01 -21.39 0.57
C LYS A 194 -21.58 -20.04 1.01
N TRP A 195 -20.70 -19.04 1.11
CA TRP A 195 -21.11 -17.68 1.47
C TRP A 195 -22.19 -17.19 0.50
N ASN A 196 -23.17 -16.46 1.02
CA ASN A 196 -24.16 -15.79 0.18
C ASN A 196 -23.56 -14.59 -0.55
N GLU A 197 -24.23 -14.13 -1.60
CA GLU A 197 -23.74 -13.02 -2.45
C GLU A 197 -23.49 -11.73 -1.67
N ARG A 198 -24.30 -11.43 -0.65
CA ARG A 198 -24.07 -10.27 0.22
C ARG A 198 -22.72 -10.33 0.94
N ASN A 199 -22.33 -11.49 1.45
CA ASN A 199 -21.05 -11.65 2.15
C ASN A 199 -19.87 -11.63 1.17
N LYS A 200 -20.02 -12.24 -0.01
CA LYS A 200 -19.03 -12.15 -1.09
C LYS A 200 -18.80 -10.70 -1.51
N GLN A 201 -19.87 -9.94 -1.73
CA GLN A 201 -19.81 -8.52 -2.07
C GLN A 201 -19.11 -7.70 -0.98
N LYS A 202 -19.48 -7.88 0.30
CA LYS A 202 -18.80 -7.18 1.42
C LYS A 202 -17.30 -7.47 1.44
N PHE A 203 -16.90 -8.72 1.22
CA PHE A 203 -15.49 -9.11 1.21
C PHE A 203 -14.76 -8.51 0.00
N PHE A 204 -15.39 -8.52 -1.17
CA PHE A 204 -14.89 -7.87 -2.37
C PHE A 204 -14.68 -6.38 -2.16
N GLU A 205 -15.69 -5.66 -1.66
CA GLU A 205 -15.61 -4.23 -1.35
C GLU A 205 -14.51 -3.92 -0.33
N LEU A 206 -14.40 -4.73 0.72
CA LEU A 206 -13.33 -4.62 1.71
C LEU A 206 -11.95 -4.82 1.08
N SER A 207 -11.82 -5.81 0.21
CA SER A 207 -10.57 -6.08 -0.53
C SER A 207 -10.22 -4.91 -1.44
N LEU A 208 -11.20 -4.31 -2.11
CA LEU A 208 -10.98 -3.11 -2.93
C LEU A 208 -10.54 -1.91 -2.12
N GLN A 209 -11.23 -1.60 -1.01
CA GLN A 209 -10.84 -0.49 -0.12
C GLN A 209 -9.42 -0.69 0.41
N SER A 210 -9.07 -1.93 0.70
CA SER A 210 -7.77 -2.30 1.22
C SER A 210 -6.69 -2.21 0.17
N LEU A 211 -6.95 -2.68 -1.06
CA LEU A 211 -6.04 -2.49 -2.19
C LEU A 211 -5.85 -1.01 -2.50
N ASP A 212 -6.91 -0.21 -2.52
CA ASP A 212 -6.82 1.24 -2.74
C ASP A 212 -6.01 1.93 -1.63
N SER A 213 -6.19 1.54 -0.36
CA SER A 213 -5.41 2.10 0.74
C SER A 213 -3.96 1.62 0.75
N THR A 214 -3.71 0.38 0.36
CA THR A 214 -2.39 -0.28 0.48
C THR A 214 -1.50 -0.05 -0.73
N ILE A 215 -2.08 -0.02 -1.92
CA ILE A 215 -1.39 0.28 -3.18
C ILE A 215 -1.44 1.78 -3.44
N GLY A 216 -2.55 2.45 -3.11
CA GLY A 216 -2.72 3.89 -3.32
C GLY A 216 -2.40 4.31 -4.74
N ILE A 217 -1.29 5.03 -4.86
CA ILE A 217 -0.73 5.54 -6.11
C ILE A 217 0.57 4.84 -6.51
N HIS A 218 1.01 3.86 -5.73
CA HIS A 218 2.25 3.12 -5.92
C HIS A 218 2.01 1.86 -6.75
N TYR A 219 1.89 2.01 -8.07
CA TYR A 219 1.65 0.91 -9.02
C TYR A 219 2.90 0.10 -9.38
N SER A 220 3.73 -0.21 -8.39
CA SER A 220 4.86 -1.11 -8.61
C SER A 220 4.39 -2.49 -9.08
N THR A 221 5.26 -3.18 -9.83
CA THR A 221 5.00 -4.55 -10.31
C THR A 221 4.52 -5.48 -9.19
N PRO A 222 5.18 -5.53 -8.01
CA PRO A 222 4.70 -6.36 -6.91
C PRO A 222 3.27 -6.00 -6.47
N ASN A 223 2.92 -4.72 -6.38
CA ASN A 223 1.60 -4.27 -5.94
C ASN A 223 0.51 -4.64 -6.96
N LEU A 224 0.79 -4.43 -8.25
CA LEU A 224 -0.12 -4.80 -9.34
C LEU A 224 -0.35 -6.32 -9.38
N VAL A 225 0.73 -7.11 -9.28
CA VAL A 225 0.64 -8.58 -9.23
C VAL A 225 -0.18 -9.05 -8.03
N TYR A 226 0.04 -8.43 -6.87
CA TYR A 226 -0.73 -8.75 -5.67
C TYR A 226 -2.24 -8.48 -5.85
N ALA A 227 -2.62 -7.30 -6.34
CA ALA A 227 -4.03 -6.97 -6.60
C ALA A 227 -4.69 -7.96 -7.57
N LEU A 228 -4.02 -8.24 -8.69
CA LEU A 228 -4.52 -9.15 -9.71
C LEU A 228 -4.61 -10.60 -9.20
N GLY A 229 -3.67 -11.01 -8.36
CA GLY A 229 -3.69 -12.31 -7.69
C GLY A 229 -4.92 -12.48 -6.80
N ILE A 230 -5.26 -11.46 -5.99
CA ILE A 230 -6.48 -11.46 -5.18
C ILE A 230 -7.73 -11.62 -6.05
N PHE A 231 -7.88 -10.83 -7.13
CA PHE A 231 -9.04 -10.94 -8.00
C PHE A 231 -9.13 -12.29 -8.71
N ARG A 232 -8.00 -12.82 -9.16
CA ARG A 232 -7.96 -14.15 -9.76
C ARG A 232 -8.43 -15.23 -8.79
N MET A 233 -7.97 -15.20 -7.54
CA MET A 233 -8.41 -16.15 -6.51
C MET A 233 -9.89 -16.01 -6.20
N MET A 234 -10.42 -14.79 -6.19
CA MET A 234 -11.86 -14.56 -6.02
C MET A 234 -12.68 -15.16 -7.16
N VAL A 235 -12.20 -15.11 -8.40
CA VAL A 235 -12.86 -15.79 -9.54
C VAL A 235 -12.78 -17.31 -9.40
N GLU A 236 -11.59 -17.84 -9.09
CA GLU A 236 -11.37 -19.29 -8.90
C GLU A 236 -12.21 -19.86 -7.75
N ASN A 237 -12.57 -19.03 -6.76
CA ASN A 237 -13.41 -19.38 -5.63
C ASN A 237 -14.88 -18.93 -5.75
N GLU A 238 -15.35 -18.66 -6.97
CA GLU A 238 -16.77 -18.37 -7.25
C GLU A 238 -17.32 -17.15 -6.48
N MET A 239 -16.43 -16.21 -6.11
CA MET A 239 -16.81 -14.91 -5.56
C MET A 239 -17.04 -13.91 -6.68
N LEU A 240 -16.23 -13.96 -7.73
CA LEU A 240 -16.34 -13.12 -8.93
C LEU A 240 -16.71 -13.97 -10.16
N PRO A 241 -17.26 -13.36 -11.23
CA PRO A 241 -17.73 -14.09 -12.39
C PRO A 241 -16.56 -14.62 -13.19
N GLY A 242 -16.67 -15.86 -13.68
CA GLY A 242 -15.64 -16.52 -14.50
C GLY A 242 -15.22 -15.73 -15.74
N SER A 243 -16.12 -14.90 -16.30
CA SER A 243 -15.83 -14.03 -17.45
C SER A 243 -14.75 -12.98 -17.16
N ALA A 244 -14.55 -12.59 -15.90
CA ALA A 244 -13.51 -11.63 -15.53
C ALA A 244 -12.08 -12.21 -15.60
N LEU A 245 -11.94 -13.55 -15.62
CA LEU A 245 -10.64 -14.21 -15.56
C LEU A 245 -9.75 -13.86 -16.77
N GLU A 246 -10.35 -13.68 -17.95
CA GLU A 246 -9.61 -13.32 -19.16
C GLU A 246 -8.96 -11.94 -19.03
N ASP A 247 -9.73 -10.93 -18.60
CA ASP A 247 -9.23 -9.57 -18.41
C ASP A 247 -8.17 -9.49 -17.31
N ILE A 248 -8.40 -10.19 -16.18
CA ILE A 248 -7.43 -10.27 -15.07
C ILE A 248 -6.11 -10.89 -15.55
N ASN A 249 -6.17 -12.03 -16.26
CA ASN A 249 -4.97 -12.71 -16.75
C ASN A 249 -4.25 -11.89 -17.83
N TYR A 250 -4.99 -11.22 -18.70
CA TYR A 250 -4.42 -10.34 -19.72
C TYR A 250 -3.59 -9.22 -19.07
N LEU A 251 -4.17 -8.52 -18.10
CA LEU A 251 -3.47 -7.46 -17.39
C LEU A 251 -2.29 -8.01 -16.57
N HIS A 252 -2.44 -9.18 -15.93
CA HIS A 252 -1.36 -9.83 -15.19
C HIS A 252 -0.17 -10.17 -16.09
N ILE A 253 -0.41 -10.75 -17.27
CA ILE A 253 0.66 -11.04 -18.24
C ILE A 253 1.36 -9.75 -18.66
N LYS A 254 0.60 -8.69 -18.94
CA LYS A 254 1.14 -7.39 -19.35
C LYS A 254 2.06 -6.78 -18.28
N VAL A 255 1.67 -6.84 -17.01
CA VAL A 255 2.50 -6.42 -15.87
C VAL A 255 3.82 -7.20 -15.82
N ILE A 256 3.77 -8.53 -15.93
CA ILE A 256 4.98 -9.38 -15.88
C ILE A 256 5.88 -9.14 -17.09
N ASP A 257 5.32 -8.99 -18.29
CA ASP A 257 6.10 -8.72 -19.49
C ASP A 257 6.76 -7.34 -19.46
N GLN A 258 6.06 -6.32 -18.95
CA GLN A 258 6.60 -4.98 -18.75
C GLN A 258 7.82 -5.01 -17.81
N GLU A 259 7.69 -5.64 -16.64
CA GLU A 259 8.80 -5.82 -15.69
C GLU A 259 9.99 -6.56 -16.31
N ARG A 260 9.70 -7.64 -17.03
CA ARG A 260 10.74 -8.44 -17.71
C ARG A 260 11.49 -7.59 -18.73
N LEU A 261 10.79 -6.81 -19.54
CA LEU A 261 11.39 -5.92 -20.53
C LEU A 261 12.23 -4.83 -19.87
N PHE A 262 11.73 -4.22 -18.79
CA PHE A 262 12.47 -3.24 -18.00
C PHE A 262 13.77 -3.84 -17.46
N ARG A 263 13.72 -4.94 -16.72
CA ARG A 263 14.91 -5.60 -16.14
C ARG A 263 15.91 -6.06 -17.19
N GLN A 264 15.45 -6.57 -18.34
CA GLN A 264 16.33 -6.96 -19.43
C GLN A 264 17.03 -5.77 -20.07
N SER A 265 16.34 -4.63 -20.18
CA SER A 265 16.88 -3.40 -20.76
C SER A 265 17.84 -2.72 -19.79
N TYR A 266 17.47 -2.67 -18.51
CA TYR A 266 18.25 -2.08 -17.43
C TYR A 266 19.58 -2.78 -17.19
N LYS A 267 19.61 -4.12 -17.32
CA LYS A 267 20.84 -4.94 -17.13
C LYS A 267 21.84 -4.82 -18.29
N ARG A 268 21.49 -4.20 -19.41
CA ARG A 268 22.46 -3.90 -20.47
C ARG A 268 23.27 -2.69 -20.01
N ASP A 269 24.59 -2.69 -20.22
CA ASP A 269 25.49 -1.60 -19.81
C ASP A 269 25.10 -0.27 -20.48
N GLY A 270 24.14 0.43 -19.87
CA GLY A 270 23.72 1.78 -20.20
C GLY A 270 24.42 2.78 -19.29
N ASP A 271 24.68 3.97 -19.81
CA ASP A 271 25.15 5.08 -18.99
C ASP A 271 24.06 5.54 -17.99
N GLU A 272 24.46 6.33 -16.99
CA GLU A 272 23.57 6.82 -15.93
C GLU A 272 22.32 7.53 -16.47
N LEU A 273 22.46 8.26 -17.57
CA LEU A 273 21.37 9.01 -18.20
C LEU A 273 20.36 8.07 -18.85
N GLN A 274 20.83 7.04 -19.56
CA GLN A 274 19.99 6.00 -20.13
C GLN A 274 19.25 5.22 -19.05
N LYS A 275 19.92 4.80 -17.98
CA LYS A 275 19.30 4.13 -16.84
C LYS A 275 18.21 4.98 -16.20
N ARG A 276 18.47 6.27 -16.00
CA ARG A 276 17.49 7.23 -15.49
C ARG A 276 16.27 7.37 -16.40
N GLN A 277 16.48 7.45 -17.72
CA GLN A 277 15.39 7.51 -18.68
C GLN A 277 14.55 6.21 -18.65
N MET A 278 15.20 5.04 -18.65
CA MET A 278 14.50 3.75 -18.54
C MET A 278 13.66 3.67 -17.27
N LEU A 279 14.16 4.17 -16.14
CA LEU A 279 13.42 4.21 -14.89
C LEU A 279 12.21 5.15 -14.99
N ARG A 280 12.37 6.33 -15.61
CA ARG A 280 11.26 7.27 -15.85
C ARG A 280 10.17 6.64 -16.73
N ASP A 281 10.56 5.97 -17.80
CA ASP A 281 9.64 5.27 -18.69
C ASP A 281 8.93 4.12 -17.98
N ASN A 282 9.66 3.38 -17.12
CA ASN A 282 9.09 2.32 -16.29
C ASN A 282 7.99 2.84 -15.35
N PHE A 283 8.23 3.97 -14.67
CA PHE A 283 7.22 4.60 -13.81
C PHE A 283 5.99 5.03 -14.62
N GLY A 284 6.18 5.62 -15.81
CA GLY A 284 5.07 5.98 -16.69
C GLY A 284 4.23 4.76 -17.11
N HIS A 285 4.88 3.65 -17.48
CA HIS A 285 4.18 2.41 -17.80
C HIS A 285 3.45 1.79 -16.60
N GLN A 286 4.02 1.89 -15.40
CA GLN A 286 3.36 1.45 -14.17
C GLN A 286 2.10 2.28 -13.88
N ASP A 287 2.15 3.60 -14.09
CA ASP A 287 0.97 4.47 -13.97
C ASP A 287 -0.13 4.08 -14.97
N ASP A 288 0.22 3.80 -16.23
CA ASP A 288 -0.72 3.33 -17.26
C ASP A 288 -1.39 2.00 -16.86
N LEU A 289 -0.61 1.04 -16.36
CA LEU A 289 -1.11 -0.23 -15.84
C LEU A 289 -2.02 -0.03 -14.62
N GLY A 290 -1.70 0.95 -13.77
CA GLY A 290 -2.56 1.37 -12.67
C GLY A 290 -3.92 1.89 -13.12
N ILE A 291 -3.97 2.66 -14.21
CA ILE A 291 -5.23 3.12 -14.83
C ILE A 291 -6.03 1.93 -15.33
N GLU A 292 -5.42 1.00 -16.05
CA GLU A 292 -6.08 -0.22 -16.54
C GLU A 292 -6.62 -1.09 -15.39
N LEU A 293 -5.87 -1.22 -14.29
CA LEU A 293 -6.34 -1.90 -13.09
C LEU A 293 -7.57 -1.22 -12.49
N ARG A 294 -7.61 0.12 -12.43
CA ARG A 294 -8.79 0.85 -11.94
C ARG A 294 -9.99 0.66 -12.85
N GLU A 295 -9.80 0.60 -14.16
CA GLU A 295 -10.86 0.32 -15.12
C GLU A 295 -11.41 -1.10 -14.97
N LEU A 296 -10.52 -2.08 -14.80
CA LEU A 296 -10.89 -3.45 -14.46
C LEU A 296 -11.70 -3.49 -13.16
N ILE A 297 -11.25 -2.83 -12.09
CA ILE A 297 -11.98 -2.75 -10.82
C ILE A 297 -13.38 -2.15 -11.00
N LYS A 298 -13.54 -1.11 -11.82
CA LYS A 298 -14.85 -0.54 -12.12
C LYS A 298 -15.77 -1.55 -12.81
N SER A 299 -15.24 -2.30 -13.78
CA SER A 299 -15.97 -3.39 -14.45
C SER A 299 -16.37 -4.51 -13.48
N LEU A 300 -15.48 -4.90 -12.57
CA LEU A 300 -15.77 -5.88 -11.53
C LEU A 300 -16.85 -5.39 -10.55
N ARG A 301 -16.86 -4.10 -10.21
CA ARG A 301 -17.90 -3.50 -9.34
C ARG A 301 -19.28 -3.55 -9.97
N SER A 302 -19.41 -3.28 -11.27
CA SER A 302 -20.73 -3.32 -11.93
C SER A 302 -21.41 -4.68 -11.81
N HIS A 303 -20.66 -5.77 -11.71
CA HIS A 303 -21.22 -7.10 -11.52
C HIS A 303 -22.09 -7.22 -10.25
N TYR A 304 -21.64 -6.68 -9.12
CA TYR A 304 -22.44 -6.69 -7.88
C TYR A 304 -23.53 -5.62 -7.86
N SER A 305 -23.41 -4.58 -8.69
CA SER A 305 -24.46 -3.57 -8.86
C SER A 305 -25.66 -4.09 -9.63
N ASP A 306 -25.46 -5.06 -10.54
CA ASP A 306 -26.49 -5.61 -11.42
C ASP A 306 -27.29 -6.77 -10.77
N GLU A 307 -26.83 -7.32 -9.64
CA GLU A 307 -27.47 -8.46 -8.94
C GLU A 307 -28.34 -8.08 -7.72
N LEU A 308 -28.45 -6.79 -7.39
CA LEU A 308 -29.27 -6.24 -6.28
C LEU A 308 -30.54 -5.52 -6.77
#